data_AF-A0A2G6FHS7-F1
#
_entry.id   AF-A0A2G6FHS7-F1
#
_cell.length_a   1.000
_cell.length_b   1.000
_cell.length_c   1.000
_cell.angle_alpha   90.00
_cell.angle_beta   90.00
_cell.angle_gamma   90.00
#
_symmetry.space_group_name_H-M   'P 1'
#
loop_
_entity.id
_entity.type
_entity.pdbx_description
1 polymer ?
#
loop_
_entity_poly.entity_id
_entity_poly.type
_entity_poly.pdbx_seq_one_letter_code
_entity_poly.pdbx_strand_id
1 'polypeptide(L)'
;METGIEYESDFHSWAMKNARLLRERNFPEIDADHIAEELEAMGRSEKRQLVNRLSVLIAHLLKWKYQAVRRPRSWQNTILNQRMDIADLLEDSPSLRHGLEEQVARAYRKARLKAEMETGIEKEQFPEACPFSPENILEEDFFPGTDTPLTTVLFPPGRRA
;
A
#
# COMPACT_ATOMS: atom_id res chain seq x y z
N MET A 1 -10.29 -22.84 30.27
CA MET A 1 -10.86 -23.89 29.39
C MET A 1 -12.21 -23.48 28.81
N GLU A 2 -13.07 -22.79 29.57
CA GLU A 2 -14.39 -22.32 29.06
C GLU A 2 -14.27 -21.12 28.11
N THR A 3 -13.26 -20.26 28.28
CA THR A 3 -13.04 -19.05 27.48
C THR A 3 -12.63 -19.30 26.03
N GLY A 4 -11.80 -20.32 25.77
CA GLY A 4 -11.35 -20.67 24.42
C GLY A 4 -12.46 -21.18 23.50
N ILE A 5 -13.47 -21.87 24.04
CA ILE A 5 -14.63 -22.35 23.26
C ILE A 5 -15.53 -21.17 22.88
N GLU A 6 -15.74 -20.21 23.79
CA GLU A 6 -16.53 -18.99 23.52
C GLU A 6 -15.84 -18.09 22.48
N TYR A 7 -14.51 -17.98 22.52
CA TYR A 7 -13.70 -17.26 21.53
C TYR A 7 -13.87 -17.81 20.10
N GLU A 8 -13.74 -19.13 19.93
CA GLU A 8 -13.83 -19.76 18.60
C GLU A 8 -15.26 -19.85 18.05
N SER A 9 -16.28 -19.90 18.91
CA SER A 9 -17.68 -20.12 18.50
C SER A 9 -18.51 -18.84 18.39
N ASP A 10 -18.21 -17.80 19.18
CA ASP A 10 -18.87 -16.50 19.13
C ASP A 10 -17.89 -15.36 19.53
N PHE A 11 -17.00 -15.04 18.59
CA PHE A 11 -16.02 -13.96 18.73
C PHE A 11 -16.64 -12.62 19.16
N HIS A 12 -17.82 -12.28 18.63
CA HIS A 12 -18.45 -11.00 18.95
C HIS A 12 -18.88 -10.94 20.43
N SER A 13 -19.54 -11.99 20.92
CA SER A 13 -19.94 -12.08 22.33
C SER A 13 -18.71 -12.12 23.26
N TRP A 14 -17.68 -12.89 22.89
CA TRP A 14 -16.40 -12.94 23.62
C TRP A 14 -15.73 -11.55 23.70
N ALA A 15 -15.66 -10.82 22.58
CA ALA A 15 -15.04 -9.50 22.52
C ALA A 15 -15.81 -8.47 23.37
N MET A 16 -17.14 -8.48 23.30
CA MET A 16 -17.98 -7.58 24.10
C MET A 16 -17.90 -7.87 25.60
N LYS A 17 -17.84 -9.15 25.99
CA LYS A 17 -17.64 -9.58 27.38
C LYS A 17 -16.31 -9.09 27.92
N ASN A 18 -15.20 -9.34 27.21
CA ASN A 18 -13.87 -8.90 27.63
C ASN A 18 -13.74 -7.37 27.65
N ALA A 19 -14.34 -6.66 26.70
CA ALA A 19 -14.39 -5.20 26.72
C ALA A 19 -15.17 -4.66 27.94
N ARG A 20 -16.24 -5.32 28.38
CA ARG A 20 -16.95 -4.96 29.62
C ARG A 20 -16.05 -5.19 30.84
N LEU A 21 -15.44 -6.37 30.97
CA LEU A 21 -14.56 -6.71 32.10
C LEU A 21 -13.38 -5.73 32.23
N LEU A 22 -12.78 -5.32 31.11
CA LEU A 22 -11.72 -4.30 31.07
C LEU A 22 -12.22 -2.94 31.60
N ARG A 23 -13.40 -2.48 31.20
CA ARG A 23 -13.98 -1.21 31.68
C ARG A 23 -14.30 -1.24 33.18
N GLU A 24 -14.74 -2.40 33.68
CA GLU A 24 -15.01 -2.64 35.09
C GLU A 24 -13.75 -2.88 35.93
N ARG A 25 -12.56 -2.95 35.30
CA ARG A 25 -11.27 -3.29 35.92
C ARG A 25 -11.26 -4.65 36.61
N ASN A 26 -12.08 -5.58 36.13
CA ASN A 26 -12.13 -6.95 36.64
C ASN A 26 -11.10 -7.84 35.92
N PHE A 27 -9.82 -7.56 36.16
CA PHE A 27 -8.69 -8.24 35.51
C PHE A 27 -8.57 -9.75 35.79
N PRO A 28 -9.00 -10.31 36.93
CA PRO A 28 -8.93 -11.76 37.14
C PRO A 28 -9.76 -12.58 36.15
N GLU A 29 -10.80 -11.98 35.55
CA GLU A 29 -11.75 -12.66 34.66
C GLU A 29 -11.48 -12.40 33.16
N ILE A 30 -10.51 -11.54 32.81
CA ILE A 30 -10.23 -11.26 31.40
C ILE A 30 -9.46 -12.41 30.75
N ASP A 31 -9.75 -12.64 29.48
CA ASP A 31 -9.02 -13.57 28.64
C ASP A 31 -7.77 -12.90 28.04
N ALA A 32 -6.79 -12.62 28.89
CA ALA A 32 -5.65 -11.77 28.54
C ALA A 32 -4.84 -12.27 27.33
N ASP A 33 -4.70 -13.59 27.19
CA ASP A 33 -3.92 -14.20 26.11
C ASP A 33 -4.56 -13.96 24.75
N HIS A 34 -5.84 -14.30 24.59
CA HIS A 34 -6.56 -14.06 23.33
C HIS A 34 -6.74 -12.56 23.04
N ILE A 35 -6.90 -11.71 24.05
CA ILE A 35 -6.91 -10.24 23.86
C ILE A 35 -5.57 -9.76 23.29
N ALA A 36 -4.45 -10.23 23.84
CA ALA A 36 -3.12 -9.87 23.32
C ALA A 36 -2.95 -10.34 21.87
N GLU A 37 -3.34 -11.58 21.56
CA GLU A 37 -3.30 -12.12 20.19
C GLU A 37 -4.10 -11.26 19.20
N GLU A 38 -5.30 -10.82 19.58
CA GLU A 38 -6.15 -9.97 18.76
C GLU A 38 -5.57 -8.57 18.55
N LEU A 39 -4.98 -7.96 19.58
CA LEU A 39 -4.30 -6.67 19.45
C LEU A 39 -3.08 -6.75 18.53
N GLU A 40 -2.30 -7.83 18.65
CA GLU A 40 -1.19 -8.06 17.73
C GLU A 40 -1.67 -8.36 16.30
N ALA A 41 -2.76 -9.12 16.16
CA ALA A 41 -3.36 -9.44 14.87
C ALA A 41 -3.86 -8.16 14.19
N MET A 42 -4.49 -7.25 14.94
CA MET A 42 -4.92 -5.94 14.49
C MET A 42 -3.74 -5.15 13.91
N GLY A 43 -2.65 -4.97 14.67
CA GLY A 43 -1.45 -4.27 14.20
C GLY A 43 -0.80 -4.94 12.96
N ARG A 44 -0.77 -6.28 12.91
CA ARG A 44 -0.32 -7.01 11.72
C ARG A 44 -1.23 -6.77 10.51
N SER A 45 -2.53 -6.60 10.72
CA SER A 45 -3.51 -6.39 9.65
C SER A 45 -3.37 -5.00 9.02
N GLU A 46 -3.17 -3.96 9.81
CA GLU A 46 -2.92 -2.58 9.33
C GLU A 46 -1.64 -2.51 8.48
N LYS A 47 -0.53 -3.10 8.95
CA LYS A 47 0.72 -3.17 8.15
C LYS A 47 0.51 -3.91 6.83
N ARG A 48 -0.32 -4.96 6.80
CA ARG A 48 -0.66 -5.68 5.56
C ARG A 48 -1.52 -4.82 4.64
N GLN A 49 -2.48 -4.08 5.18
CA GLN A 49 -3.33 -3.17 4.42
C GLN A 49 -2.50 -2.08 3.74
N LEU A 50 -1.58 -1.43 4.48
CA LEU A 50 -0.68 -0.42 3.92
C LEU A 50 0.16 -0.98 2.76
N VAL A 51 0.81 -2.14 2.96
CA VAL A 51 1.59 -2.81 1.90
C VAL A 51 0.74 -3.14 0.67
N ASN A 52 -0.51 -3.56 0.87
CA ASN A 52 -1.41 -3.88 -0.24
C ASN A 52 -1.78 -2.62 -1.03
N ARG A 53 -2.15 -1.52 -0.35
CA ARG A 53 -2.46 -0.23 -0.99
C ARG A 53 -1.25 0.33 -1.74
N LEU A 54 -0.09 0.37 -1.09
CA LEU A 54 1.18 0.75 -1.73
C LEU A 54 1.47 -0.10 -2.97
N SER A 55 1.19 -1.41 -2.94
CA SER A 55 1.46 -2.27 -4.10
C SER A 55 0.60 -1.92 -5.32
N VAL A 56 -0.65 -1.49 -5.09
CA VAL A 56 -1.56 -1.06 -6.16
C VAL A 56 -1.12 0.30 -6.70
N LEU A 57 -0.82 1.24 -5.79
CA LEU A 57 -0.34 2.58 -6.15
C LEU A 57 0.94 2.50 -6.98
N ILE A 58 1.96 1.78 -6.49
CA ILE A 58 3.25 1.66 -7.17
C ILE A 58 3.10 0.96 -8.52
N ALA A 59 2.22 -0.05 -8.64
CA ALA A 59 1.95 -0.68 -9.93
C ALA A 59 1.39 0.32 -10.94
N HIS A 60 0.50 1.21 -10.51
CA HIS A 60 -0.04 2.26 -11.37
C HIS A 60 0.99 3.34 -11.71
N LEU A 61 1.90 3.69 -10.80
CA LEU A 61 3.02 4.59 -11.09
C LEU A 61 4.00 3.96 -12.10
N LEU A 62 4.27 2.65 -12.02
CA LEU A 62 5.05 1.93 -13.04
C LEU A 62 4.34 1.97 -14.39
N LYS A 63 3.05 1.61 -14.45
CA LYS A 63 2.25 1.70 -15.67
C LYS A 63 2.31 3.10 -16.28
N TRP A 64 2.15 4.13 -15.45
CA TRP A 64 2.20 5.52 -15.88
C TRP A 64 3.55 5.93 -16.48
N LYS A 65 4.65 5.48 -15.88
CA LYS A 65 6.02 5.75 -16.35
C LYS A 65 6.32 5.03 -17.66
N TYR A 66 6.03 3.74 -17.74
CA TYR A 66 6.50 2.86 -18.82
C TYR A 66 5.50 2.74 -19.99
N GLN A 67 4.24 3.14 -19.82
CA GLN A 67 3.25 3.18 -20.90
C GLN A 67 2.76 4.62 -21.17
N ALA A 68 3.68 5.54 -21.48
CA ALA A 68 3.36 6.97 -21.68
C ALA A 68 2.29 7.24 -22.76
N VAL A 69 2.16 6.37 -23.77
CA VAL A 69 1.16 6.48 -24.85
C VAL A 69 -0.26 6.14 -24.35
N ARG A 70 -0.39 5.41 -23.23
CA ARG A 70 -1.66 4.97 -22.66
C ARG A 70 -1.76 5.40 -21.21
N ARG A 71 -2.34 6.58 -20.97
CA ARG A 71 -2.63 7.12 -19.64
C ARG A 71 -4.12 7.42 -19.49
N PRO A 72 -4.98 6.38 -19.45
CA PRO A 72 -6.41 6.60 -19.30
C PRO A 72 -6.69 7.26 -17.94
N ARG A 73 -7.75 8.08 -17.89
CA ARG A 73 -8.20 8.73 -16.65
C ARG A 73 -8.44 7.74 -15.51
N SER A 74 -8.85 6.52 -15.81
CA SER A 74 -9.03 5.46 -14.80
C SER A 74 -7.76 5.16 -14.01
N TRP A 75 -6.57 5.23 -14.63
CA TRP A 75 -5.31 4.99 -13.90
C TRP A 75 -4.95 6.17 -13.00
N GLN A 76 -5.16 7.40 -13.47
CA GLN A 76 -4.99 8.59 -12.64
C GLN A 76 -5.92 8.54 -11.43
N ASN A 77 -7.20 8.18 -11.63
CA ASN A 77 -8.16 8.02 -10.54
C ASN A 77 -7.70 6.95 -9.53
N THR A 78 -7.19 5.81 -9.99
CA THR A 78 -6.65 4.80 -9.08
C THR A 78 -5.46 5.31 -8.27
N ILE A 79 -4.54 6.08 -8.89
CA ILE A 79 -3.39 6.68 -8.20
C ILE A 79 -3.88 7.61 -7.09
N LEU A 80 -4.78 8.55 -7.42
CA LEU A 80 -5.31 9.52 -6.47
C LEU A 80 -6.06 8.83 -5.33
N ASN A 81 -6.95 7.89 -5.64
CA ASN A 81 -7.69 7.15 -4.61
C ASN A 81 -6.76 6.36 -3.68
N GLN A 82 -5.73 5.68 -4.21
CA GLN A 82 -4.80 4.98 -3.34
C GLN A 82 -3.97 5.92 -2.47
N ARG A 83 -3.60 7.11 -2.96
CA ARG A 83 -2.91 8.12 -2.14
C ARG A 83 -3.79 8.62 -0.99
N MET A 84 -5.04 8.98 -1.28
CA MET A 84 -6.01 9.39 -0.27
C MET A 84 -6.18 8.28 0.79
N ASP A 85 -6.48 7.07 0.37
CA ASP A 85 -6.70 5.95 1.29
C ASP A 85 -5.45 5.58 2.13
N ILE A 86 -4.24 5.82 1.59
CA ILE A 86 -3.00 5.64 2.35
C ILE A 86 -2.79 6.80 3.33
N ALA A 87 -3.12 8.02 2.94
CA ALA A 87 -3.04 9.18 3.82
C ALA A 87 -3.94 8.98 5.06
N ASP A 88 -5.20 8.59 4.84
CA ASP A 88 -6.16 8.29 5.92
C ASP A 88 -5.61 7.19 6.84
N LEU A 89 -5.11 6.09 6.28
CA LEU A 89 -4.53 4.98 7.07
C LEU A 89 -3.31 5.42 7.89
N LEU A 90 -2.48 6.33 7.38
CA LEU A 90 -1.31 6.84 8.08
C LEU A 90 -1.65 7.96 9.08
N GLU A 91 -2.84 8.56 8.97
CA GLU A 91 -3.40 9.49 9.96
C GLU A 91 -3.99 8.72 11.13
N ASP A 92 -4.76 7.67 10.85
CA ASP A 92 -5.32 6.77 11.86
C ASP A 92 -4.23 6.00 12.63
N SER A 93 -3.16 5.59 11.93
CA SER A 93 -2.05 4.80 12.49
C SER A 93 -0.67 5.42 12.17
N PRO A 94 -0.28 6.54 12.83
CA PRO A 94 0.98 7.24 12.55
C PRO A 94 2.24 6.40 12.76
N SER A 95 2.16 5.39 13.63
CA SER A 95 3.27 4.47 13.91
C SER A 95 3.73 3.71 12.66
N LEU A 96 2.85 3.50 11.68
CA LEU A 96 3.15 2.84 10.41
C LEU A 96 4.17 3.61 9.55
N ARG A 97 4.38 4.91 9.80
CA ARG A 97 5.35 5.74 9.07
C ARG A 97 6.80 5.33 9.33
N HIS A 98 7.13 4.81 10.52
CA HIS A 98 8.51 4.48 10.92
C HIS A 98 9.16 3.39 10.06
N GLY A 99 8.38 2.57 9.38
CA GLY A 99 8.87 1.49 8.51
C GLY A 99 8.50 1.68 7.04
N LEU A 100 8.25 2.91 6.58
CA LEU A 100 7.67 3.15 5.27
C LEU A 100 8.58 2.68 4.12
N GLU A 101 9.89 2.86 4.22
CA GLU A 101 10.86 2.37 3.24
C GLU A 101 10.79 0.84 3.07
N GLU A 102 10.79 0.10 4.19
CA GLU A 102 10.68 -1.36 4.19
C GLU A 102 9.35 -1.81 3.54
N GLN A 103 8.27 -1.09 3.86
CA GLN A 103 6.93 -1.37 3.34
C GLN A 103 6.83 -1.08 1.85
N VAL A 104 7.42 0.01 1.36
CA VAL A 104 7.55 0.33 -0.06
C VAL A 104 8.35 -0.75 -0.78
N ALA A 105 9.49 -1.18 -0.25
CA ALA A 105 10.29 -2.25 -0.84
C ALA A 105 9.50 -3.57 -0.93
N ARG A 106 8.72 -3.90 0.11
CA ARG A 106 7.84 -5.08 0.12
C ARG A 106 6.68 -4.95 -0.87
N ALA A 107 6.06 -3.78 -0.94
CA ALA A 107 4.97 -3.47 -1.86
C ALA A 107 5.46 -3.51 -3.32
N TYR A 108 6.67 -3.01 -3.59
CA TYR A 108 7.25 -2.96 -4.93
C TYR A 108 7.42 -4.35 -5.57
N ARG A 109 7.84 -5.35 -4.78
CA ARG A 109 7.91 -6.74 -5.27
C ARG A 109 6.57 -7.24 -5.81
N LYS A 110 5.46 -6.91 -5.13
CA LYS A 110 4.10 -7.22 -5.59
C LYS A 110 3.68 -6.32 -6.76
N ALA A 111 4.08 -5.05 -6.74
CA ALA A 111 3.73 -4.07 -7.75
C ALA A 111 4.28 -4.43 -9.13
N ARG A 112 5.52 -4.94 -9.22
CA ARG A 112 6.11 -5.41 -10.49
C ARG A 112 5.26 -6.51 -11.15
N LEU A 113 4.82 -7.50 -10.37
CA LEU A 113 3.93 -8.57 -10.84
C LEU A 113 2.56 -8.02 -11.30
N LYS A 114 1.97 -7.10 -10.53
CA LYS A 114 0.69 -6.46 -10.89
C LYS A 114 0.82 -5.67 -12.19
N ALA A 115 1.89 -4.90 -12.34
CA ALA A 115 2.16 -4.12 -13.55
C ALA A 115 2.37 -5.04 -14.76
N GLU A 116 3.12 -6.12 -14.61
CA GLU A 116 3.29 -7.15 -15.65
C GLU A 116 1.95 -7.73 -16.09
N MET A 117 1.12 -8.18 -15.15
CA MET A 117 -0.21 -8.76 -15.45
C MET A 117 -1.13 -7.81 -16.24
N GLU A 118 -1.07 -6.51 -15.98
CA GLU A 118 -1.95 -5.54 -16.62
C GLU A 118 -1.40 -4.94 -17.91
N THR A 119 -0.08 -4.95 -18.10
CA THR A 119 0.58 -4.29 -19.24
C THR A 119 1.24 -5.23 -20.23
N GLY A 120 1.54 -6.47 -19.81
CA GLY A 120 2.36 -7.42 -20.55
C GLY A 120 3.86 -7.10 -20.55
N ILE A 121 4.30 -6.04 -19.84
CA ILE A 121 5.72 -5.73 -19.67
C ILE A 121 6.29 -6.70 -18.63
N GLU A 122 7.23 -7.54 -19.03
CA GLU A 122 7.89 -8.50 -18.14
C GLU A 122 8.46 -7.78 -16.91
N LYS A 123 8.28 -8.38 -15.73
CA LYS A 123 8.69 -7.73 -14.47
C LYS A 123 10.18 -7.39 -14.46
N GLU A 124 11.01 -8.17 -15.14
CA GLU A 124 12.45 -8.00 -15.34
C GLU A 124 12.82 -6.67 -15.99
N GLN A 125 11.92 -6.07 -16.78
CA GLN A 125 12.15 -4.77 -17.40
C GLN A 125 11.98 -3.61 -16.41
N PHE A 126 11.33 -3.86 -15.26
CA PHE A 126 11.33 -2.91 -14.15
C PHE A 126 12.61 -3.05 -13.32
N PRO A 127 13.15 -1.95 -12.78
CA PRO A 127 14.33 -1.99 -11.90
C PRO A 127 14.15 -2.96 -10.72
N GLU A 128 15.25 -3.51 -10.21
CA GLU A 128 15.19 -4.46 -9.09
C GLU A 128 14.71 -3.81 -7.79
N ALA A 129 15.17 -2.57 -7.52
CA ALA A 129 14.71 -1.72 -6.44
C ALA A 129 13.63 -0.73 -6.91
N CYS A 130 12.79 -0.26 -6.00
CA CYS A 130 11.75 0.72 -6.32
C CYS A 130 12.39 2.02 -6.84
N PRO A 131 12.04 2.51 -8.04
CA PRO A 131 12.62 3.74 -8.60
C PRO A 131 12.01 5.02 -8.01
N PHE A 132 11.06 4.89 -7.09
CA PHE A 132 10.33 6.00 -6.47
C PHE A 132 10.61 5.98 -4.97
N SER A 133 10.96 7.13 -4.41
CA SER A 133 11.08 7.29 -2.96
C SER A 133 9.68 7.26 -2.31
N PRO A 134 9.58 6.93 -1.01
CA PRO A 134 8.31 6.99 -0.30
C PRO A 134 7.62 8.36 -0.40
N GLU A 135 8.38 9.45 -0.37
CA GLU A 135 7.88 10.82 -0.48
C GLU A 135 7.21 11.03 -1.84
N ASN A 136 7.89 10.67 -2.93
CA ASN A 136 7.34 10.77 -4.29
C ASN A 136 6.10 9.88 -4.47
N ILE A 137 6.07 8.69 -3.88
CA ILE A 137 4.91 7.80 -3.98
C ILE A 137 3.67 8.47 -3.40
N LEU A 138 3.81 9.14 -2.25
CA LEU A 138 2.70 9.76 -1.52
C LEU A 138 2.37 11.19 -1.96
N GLU A 139 3.29 11.87 -2.64
CA GLU A 139 3.09 13.22 -3.17
C GLU A 139 1.94 13.28 -4.18
N GLU A 140 0.97 14.18 -3.96
CA GLU A 140 -0.29 14.23 -4.71
C GLU A 140 -0.06 14.46 -6.20
N ASP A 141 0.82 15.41 -6.52
CA ASP A 141 1.12 15.86 -7.88
C ASP A 141 2.23 15.05 -8.56
N PHE A 142 2.81 14.05 -7.89
CA PHE A 142 3.87 13.24 -8.49
C PHE A 142 3.31 12.26 -9.53
N PHE A 143 3.75 12.42 -10.78
CA PHE A 143 3.47 11.50 -11.89
C PHE A 143 4.75 11.20 -12.67
N PRO A 144 5.28 9.97 -12.66
CA PRO A 144 6.61 9.71 -13.20
C PRO A 144 6.68 9.87 -14.73
N GLY A 145 7.76 10.49 -15.21
CA GLY A 145 7.98 10.72 -16.65
C GLY A 145 7.28 11.96 -17.21
N THR A 146 6.87 12.90 -16.36
CA THR A 146 6.47 14.27 -16.76
C THR A 146 7.65 15.24 -16.81
N ASP A 147 8.84 14.87 -16.29
CA ASP A 147 10.06 15.70 -16.27
C ASP A 147 10.92 15.59 -17.54
N THR A 148 10.30 15.45 -18.72
CA THR A 148 11.04 15.58 -19.98
C THR A 148 10.91 17.02 -20.47
N PRO A 149 11.94 17.88 -20.36
CA PRO A 149 11.92 19.17 -21.05
C PRO A 149 11.82 18.94 -22.57
N LEU A 150 11.03 19.77 -23.24
CA LEU A 150 10.73 19.75 -24.69
C LEU A 150 11.94 20.00 -25.62
N THR A 151 13.17 19.66 -25.22
CA THR A 151 14.36 19.94 -26.04
C THR A 151 15.22 18.70 -26.21
N THR A 152 14.97 17.98 -27.31
CA THR A 152 15.97 17.51 -28.30
C THR A 152 15.27 16.52 -29.22
N VAL A 153 14.41 17.04 -30.11
CA VAL A 153 14.21 16.38 -31.41
C VAL A 153 15.29 16.96 -32.32
N LEU A 154 16.47 16.35 -32.30
CA LEU A 154 17.48 16.52 -33.33
C LEU A 154 16.90 15.93 -34.62
N PHE A 155 16.21 16.77 -35.41
CA PHE A 155 15.98 16.47 -36.81
C PHE A 155 17.36 16.36 -37.50
N PRO A 156 17.67 15.27 -38.22
CA PRO A 156 18.84 15.27 -39.09
C PRO A 156 18.61 16.28 -40.23
N PRO A 157 19.64 17.02 -40.68
CA PRO A 157 19.48 17.96 -41.77
C PRO A 157 19.06 17.19 -43.03
N GLY A 158 17.92 17.60 -43.60
CA GLY A 158 17.43 17.08 -44.86
C GLY A 158 18.49 17.22 -45.95
N ARG A 159 18.69 16.15 -46.73
CA ARG A 159 19.41 16.21 -47.99
C ARG A 159 18.71 17.22 -48.89
N ARG A 160 19.44 18.25 -49.30
CA ARG A 160 19.05 19.12 -50.40
C ARG A 160 19.14 18.34 -51.72
N ALA A 161 18.28 18.81 -52.64
CA ALA A 161 18.11 18.49 -54.06
C ALA A 161 19.26 17.79 -54.78
#